data_AF-A0A940ZDP3-F1
#
_entry.id   AF-A0A940ZDP3-F1
#
_cell.length_a   1.000
_cell.length_b   1.000
_cell.length_c   1.000
_cell.angle_alpha   90.00
_cell.angle_beta   90.00
_cell.angle_gamma   90.00
#
_symmetry.space_group_name_H-M   'P 1'
#
loop_
_entity.id
_entity.type
_entity.pdbx_description
1 polymer ?
#
loop_
_entity_poly.entity_id
_entity_poly.type
_entity_poly.pdbx_seq_one_letter_code
_entity_poly.pdbx_strand_id
1 'polypeptide(L)'
;CPPYMTRCPVCQKDDKSLVDLELGIEMPQVGYMLGTPPITVFANARFARYAPFGRGRVILGDSQSALPIQVFTTTGFLKPGIFKRGTQVKIVFRKNRMGFSTDYFAVPLEEVPEKLRSKKGLEETELKWQSQKLAAPKVAAETQKGFPKILEAVRKFVGEIPRSPRAQRDLTNWDRKILVKTGGGKFGMVLAKQKIKMVKDTELKKPDLTLIVEDPANLVKWTNGDSLVNMIRMGFIAISNLQDMETIFKFDRLHRSIRRDAEEKGKK
;
A
#
# COMPACT_ATOMS: atom_id res chain seq x y z
N CYS A 1 -22.81 -13.00 20.40
CA CYS A 1 -22.07 -12.25 21.42
C CYS A 1 -20.58 -12.22 21.08
N PRO A 2 -19.81 -11.20 21.51
CA PRO A 2 -18.36 -11.20 21.36
C PRO A 2 -17.70 -12.50 21.87
N PRO A 3 -16.64 -12.99 21.20
CA PRO A 3 -16.04 -14.30 21.47
C PRO A 3 -15.34 -14.42 22.84
N TYR A 4 -15.27 -13.33 23.62
CA TYR A 4 -14.72 -13.31 24.98
C TYR A 4 -15.80 -13.32 26.07
N MET A 5 -17.08 -13.28 25.71
CA MET A 5 -18.16 -13.36 26.68
C MET A 5 -18.42 -14.82 27.04
N THR A 6 -18.39 -15.12 28.34
CA THR A 6 -18.75 -16.44 28.87
C THR A 6 -20.21 -16.51 29.30
N ARG A 7 -20.93 -15.38 29.32
CA ARG A 7 -22.34 -15.28 29.74
C ARG A 7 -23.18 -14.43 28.79
N CYS A 8 -24.43 -14.80 28.57
CA CYS A 8 -25.38 -14.11 27.72
C CYS A 8 -25.83 -12.81 28.41
N PRO A 9 -25.68 -11.62 27.78
CA PRO A 9 -26.07 -10.35 28.40
C PRO A 9 -27.58 -10.09 28.39
N VAL A 10 -28.35 -10.85 27.60
CA VAL A 10 -29.80 -10.68 27.41
C VAL A 10 -30.60 -11.78 28.12
N CYS A 11 -29.97 -12.93 28.37
CA CYS A 11 -30.60 -14.10 28.96
C CYS A 11 -30.38 -14.09 30.47
N GLN A 12 -31.46 -14.16 31.25
CA GLN A 12 -31.41 -14.29 32.70
C GLN A 12 -32.04 -15.61 33.13
N LYS A 13 -31.44 -16.26 34.12
CA LYS A 13 -32.04 -17.36 34.87
C LYS A 13 -33.06 -16.77 35.86
N ASP A 14 -33.88 -17.63 36.47
CA ASP A 14 -34.92 -17.22 37.43
C ASP A 14 -34.37 -16.48 38.65
N ASP A 15 -33.11 -16.74 39.01
CA ASP A 15 -32.36 -16.06 40.08
C ASP A 15 -31.73 -14.72 39.65
N LYS A 16 -32.06 -14.22 38.45
CA LYS A 16 -31.49 -13.03 37.78
C LYS A 16 -30.01 -13.14 37.43
N SER A 17 -29.39 -14.32 37.56
CA SER A 17 -28.03 -14.54 37.07
C SER A 17 -28.02 -14.71 35.54
N LEU A 18 -26.90 -14.38 34.90
CA LEU A 18 -26.77 -14.52 33.44
C LEU A 18 -26.54 -15.99 33.06
N VAL A 19 -27.11 -16.40 31.92
CA VAL A 19 -26.92 -17.76 31.38
C VAL A 19 -25.52 -17.92 30.80
N ASP A 20 -24.86 -19.06 31.03
CA ASP A 20 -23.55 -19.35 30.44
C ASP A 20 -23.67 -19.58 28.92
N LEU A 21 -22.71 -19.05 28.16
CA LEU A 21 -22.67 -19.19 26.71
C LEU A 21 -21.98 -20.49 26.32
N GLU A 22 -22.46 -21.11 25.24
CA GLU A 22 -21.76 -22.20 24.58
C GLU A 22 -20.41 -21.70 24.02
N LEU A 23 -19.35 -22.44 24.37
CA LEU A 23 -17.99 -22.16 23.92
C LEU A 23 -17.67 -22.99 22.67
N GLY A 24 -16.82 -22.44 21.79
CA GLY A 24 -16.34 -23.17 20.61
C GLY A 24 -17.25 -23.13 19.38
N ILE A 25 -18.24 -22.22 19.34
CA ILE A 25 -19.06 -21.98 18.15
C ILE A 25 -18.16 -21.56 16.98
N GLU A 26 -18.21 -22.32 15.87
CA GLU A 26 -17.47 -21.97 14.65
C GLU A 26 -18.16 -20.80 13.95
N MET A 27 -17.45 -19.67 13.85
CA MET A 27 -17.97 -18.49 13.16
C MET A 27 -17.88 -18.64 11.63
N PRO A 28 -18.85 -18.09 10.87
CA PRO A 28 -18.74 -18.00 9.42
C PRO A 28 -17.46 -17.25 9.01
N GLN A 29 -16.86 -17.68 7.90
CA GLN A 29 -15.64 -17.06 7.37
C GLN A 29 -15.92 -16.00 6.29
N VAL A 30 -17.20 -15.72 6.03
CA VAL A 30 -17.65 -14.63 5.15
C VAL A 30 -18.39 -13.62 6.00
N GLY A 31 -18.16 -12.36 5.70
CA GLY A 31 -18.75 -11.26 6.44
C GLY A 31 -18.77 -9.98 5.62
N TYR A 32 -19.04 -8.88 6.29
CA TYR A 32 -19.03 -7.56 5.69
C TYR A 32 -18.28 -6.55 6.54
N MET A 33 -17.70 -5.57 5.87
CA MET A 33 -17.00 -4.45 6.51
C MET A 33 -17.99 -3.56 7.26
N LEU A 34 -17.78 -3.38 8.57
CA LEU A 34 -18.59 -2.48 9.39
C LEU A 34 -18.41 -1.00 8.98
N GLY A 35 -17.23 -0.65 8.48
CA GLY A 35 -16.91 0.69 8.00
C GLY A 35 -15.76 0.67 7.01
N THR A 36 -15.55 1.81 6.34
CA THR A 36 -14.42 1.99 5.42
C THR A 36 -13.11 1.97 6.23
N PRO A 37 -12.21 1.01 5.98
CA PRO A 37 -11.00 0.85 6.78
C PRO A 37 -9.97 1.94 6.41
N PRO A 38 -9.34 2.60 7.40
CA PRO A 38 -8.15 3.41 7.12
C PRO A 38 -7.02 2.54 6.56
N ILE A 39 -6.34 3.06 5.54
CA ILE A 39 -5.20 2.39 4.89
C ILE A 39 -3.92 2.78 5.64
N THR A 40 -3.25 1.77 6.21
CA THR A 40 -1.94 1.92 6.85
C THR A 40 -0.85 1.69 5.82
N VAL A 41 -0.17 2.76 5.43
CA VAL A 41 1.02 2.70 4.55
C VAL A 41 2.31 2.78 5.35
N PHE A 42 2.35 3.60 6.39
CA PHE A 42 3.46 3.68 7.33
C PHE A 42 3.14 2.86 8.58
N ALA A 43 3.50 1.58 8.53
CA ALA A 43 3.33 0.69 9.66
C ALA A 43 4.53 0.78 10.61
N ASN A 44 4.30 0.51 11.91
CA ASN A 44 5.40 0.34 12.85
C ASN A 44 6.24 -0.91 12.48
N ALA A 45 7.43 -1.04 13.07
CA ALA A 45 8.39 -2.12 12.72
C ALA A 45 7.75 -3.52 12.73
N ARG A 46 6.83 -3.79 13.67
CA ARG A 46 6.10 -5.07 13.78
C ARG A 46 5.26 -5.39 12.54
N PHE A 47 4.67 -4.38 11.91
CA PHE A 47 3.75 -4.55 10.78
C PHE A 47 4.32 -4.03 9.45
N ALA A 48 5.57 -3.55 9.43
CA ALA A 48 6.21 -2.97 8.26
C ALA A 48 6.19 -3.92 7.05
N ARG A 49 6.45 -5.21 7.26
CA ARG A 49 6.42 -6.25 6.22
C ARG A 49 5.06 -6.49 5.58
N TYR A 50 3.98 -6.03 6.22
CA TYR A 50 2.62 -6.20 5.73
C TYR A 50 2.05 -4.92 5.10
N ALA A 51 2.77 -3.80 5.16
CA ALA A 51 2.30 -2.58 4.53
C ALA A 51 2.39 -2.69 2.99
N PRO A 52 1.41 -2.14 2.26
CA PRO A 52 0.20 -1.46 2.73
C PRO A 52 -0.94 -2.44 3.12
N PHE A 53 -1.68 -2.13 4.19
CA PHE A 53 -2.88 -2.88 4.60
C PHE A 53 -3.94 -1.98 5.20
N GLY A 54 -5.20 -2.40 5.14
CA GLY A 54 -6.31 -1.69 5.78
C GLY A 54 -6.55 -2.22 7.19
N ARG A 55 -6.92 -1.36 8.14
CA ARG A 55 -7.34 -1.79 9.47
C ARG A 55 -8.86 -1.65 9.59
N GLY A 56 -9.55 -2.78 9.59
CA GLY A 56 -11.00 -2.83 9.53
C GLY A 56 -11.63 -3.53 10.72
N ARG A 57 -12.96 -3.50 10.72
CA ARG A 57 -13.81 -4.33 11.58
C ARG A 57 -14.79 -5.06 10.67
N VAL A 58 -14.87 -6.37 10.81
CA VAL A 58 -15.72 -7.24 9.98
C VAL A 58 -16.78 -7.88 10.86
N ILE A 59 -18.04 -7.82 10.43
CA ILE A 59 -19.12 -8.62 11.02
C ILE A 59 -19.20 -9.93 10.24
N LEU A 60 -19.06 -11.05 10.93
CA LEU A 60 -19.11 -12.39 10.37
C LEU A 60 -20.52 -12.98 10.52
N GLY A 61 -21.15 -13.37 9.42
CA GLY A 61 -22.56 -13.80 9.41
C GLY A 61 -23.47 -12.83 10.17
N ASP A 62 -24.26 -13.37 11.09
CA ASP A 62 -25.21 -12.62 11.93
C ASP A 62 -24.62 -12.20 13.28
N SER A 63 -23.29 -12.13 13.40
CA SER A 63 -22.63 -11.74 14.64
C SER A 63 -22.98 -10.30 15.03
N GLN A 64 -23.36 -10.11 16.29
CA GLN A 64 -23.53 -8.77 16.87
C GLN A 64 -22.21 -8.08 17.23
N SER A 65 -21.08 -8.77 17.05
CA SER A 65 -19.74 -8.24 17.35
C SER A 65 -18.87 -8.20 16.10
N ALA A 66 -18.07 -7.15 15.97
CA ALA A 66 -17.17 -7.01 14.84
C ALA A 66 -15.74 -7.45 15.20
N LEU A 67 -15.16 -8.29 14.35
CA LEU A 67 -13.79 -8.77 14.45
C LEU A 67 -12.82 -7.70 13.93
N PRO A 68 -11.90 -7.15 14.75
CA PRO A 68 -10.83 -6.29 14.25
C PRO A 68 -9.88 -7.13 13.39
N ILE A 69 -9.63 -6.67 12.16
CA ILE A 69 -8.88 -7.46 11.18
C ILE A 69 -8.10 -6.58 10.21
N GLN A 70 -6.99 -7.10 9.69
CA GLN A 70 -6.28 -6.51 8.56
C GLN A 70 -6.96 -6.89 7.24
N VAL A 71 -7.06 -5.95 6.32
CA VAL A 71 -7.61 -6.20 4.99
C VAL A 71 -6.58 -5.95 3.90
N PHE A 72 -6.61 -6.79 2.88
CA PHE A 72 -5.72 -6.76 1.72
C PHE A 72 -6.54 -6.93 0.45
N THR A 73 -5.99 -6.49 -0.68
CA THR A 73 -6.51 -6.82 -2.01
C THR A 73 -5.50 -7.74 -2.70
N THR A 74 -6.00 -8.73 -3.42
CA THR A 74 -5.24 -9.62 -4.29
C THR A 74 -4.94 -8.97 -5.64
N THR A 75 -5.48 -7.78 -5.93
CA THR A 75 -5.34 -7.10 -7.23
C THR A 75 -4.26 -6.00 -7.26
N GLY A 76 -3.44 -5.88 -6.20
CA GLY A 76 -2.28 -4.98 -6.15
C GLY A 76 -2.33 -3.99 -4.99
N PHE A 77 -2.12 -2.69 -5.25
CA PHE A 77 -2.06 -1.68 -4.19
C PHE A 77 -3.44 -1.46 -3.58
N LEU A 78 -3.52 -1.47 -2.24
CA LEU A 78 -4.74 -1.14 -1.53
C LEU A 78 -5.09 0.35 -1.68
N LYS A 79 -6.11 0.65 -2.48
CA LYS A 79 -6.57 2.02 -2.75
C LYS A 79 -7.87 2.35 -2.03
N PRO A 80 -8.14 3.65 -1.76
CA PRO A 80 -9.46 4.09 -1.34
C PRO A 80 -10.52 3.63 -2.33
N GLY A 81 -11.65 3.15 -1.82
CA GLY A 81 -12.79 2.70 -2.64
C GLY A 81 -12.86 1.20 -2.89
N ILE A 82 -11.77 0.43 -2.70
CA ILE A 82 -11.81 -1.04 -2.75
C ILE A 82 -12.67 -1.59 -1.60
N PHE A 83 -12.43 -1.08 -0.39
CA PHE A 83 -13.26 -1.39 0.77
C PHE A 83 -14.11 -0.17 1.12
N LYS A 84 -15.40 -0.41 1.30
CA LYS A 84 -16.41 0.53 1.81
C LYS A 84 -17.23 -0.16 2.89
N ARG A 85 -18.03 0.60 3.66
CA ARG A 85 -19.05 0.00 4.52
C ARG A 85 -19.93 -0.97 3.72
N GLY A 86 -20.18 -2.16 4.25
CA GLY A 86 -20.96 -3.21 3.60
C GLY A 86 -20.20 -4.05 2.56
N THR A 87 -18.92 -3.76 2.28
CA THR A 87 -18.14 -4.59 1.36
C THR A 87 -18.05 -6.01 1.90
N GLN A 88 -18.46 -6.99 1.10
CA GLN A 88 -18.36 -8.40 1.46
C GLN A 88 -16.91 -8.87 1.41
N VAL A 89 -16.50 -9.60 2.43
CA VAL A 89 -15.13 -10.07 2.61
C VAL A 89 -15.09 -11.53 3.02
N LYS A 90 -13.99 -12.18 2.65
CA LYS A 90 -13.64 -13.54 3.06
C LYS A 90 -12.45 -13.50 3.99
N ILE A 91 -12.53 -14.24 5.10
CA ILE A 91 -11.41 -14.49 6.00
C ILE A 91 -10.47 -15.53 5.35
N VAL A 92 -9.19 -15.20 5.34
CA VAL A 92 -8.10 -15.99 4.76
C VAL A 92 -7.05 -16.19 5.85
N PHE A 93 -6.53 -17.41 5.95
CA PHE A 93 -5.53 -17.80 6.93
C PHE A 93 -4.14 -17.77 6.29
N ARG A 94 -3.16 -17.28 7.03
CA ARG A 94 -1.76 -17.38 6.64
C ARG A 94 -1.29 -18.83 6.76
N LYS A 95 -0.30 -19.21 5.96
CA LYS A 95 0.26 -20.57 6.01
C LYS A 95 0.96 -20.81 7.34
N ASN A 96 1.86 -19.90 7.71
CA ASN A 96 2.61 -19.97 8.96
C ASN A 96 1.86 -19.18 10.05
N ARG A 97 1.29 -19.89 11.02
CA ARG A 97 0.49 -19.33 12.12
C ARG A 97 1.19 -19.61 13.44
N MET A 98 1.19 -18.63 14.33
CA MET A 98 1.82 -18.68 15.66
C MET A 98 0.85 -18.26 16.78
N GLY A 99 -0.44 -18.11 16.48
CA GLY A 99 -1.46 -17.61 17.40
C GLY A 99 -1.57 -16.09 17.45
N PHE A 100 -1.05 -15.36 16.46
CA PHE A 100 -1.13 -13.90 16.41
C PHE A 100 -2.39 -13.41 15.71
N SER A 101 -2.82 -12.19 16.03
CA SER A 101 -3.92 -11.50 15.34
C SER A 101 -3.64 -11.21 13.85
N THR A 102 -2.40 -11.43 13.39
CA THR A 102 -2.00 -11.31 11.98
C THR A 102 -2.06 -12.63 11.21
N ASP A 103 -2.38 -13.73 11.87
CA ASP A 103 -2.41 -15.07 11.27
C ASP A 103 -3.62 -15.28 10.34
N TYR A 104 -4.54 -14.34 10.35
CA TYR A 104 -5.64 -14.26 9.42
C TYR A 104 -5.83 -12.81 8.97
N PHE A 105 -6.42 -12.64 7.79
CA PHE A 105 -6.76 -11.35 7.22
C PHE A 105 -8.00 -11.49 6.34
N ALA A 106 -8.53 -10.38 5.85
CA ALA A 106 -9.67 -10.38 4.96
C ALA A 106 -9.32 -9.83 3.58
N VAL A 107 -9.95 -10.40 2.55
CA VAL A 107 -9.92 -9.90 1.17
C VAL A 107 -11.35 -9.70 0.67
N PRO A 108 -11.60 -8.83 -0.33
CA PRO A 108 -12.92 -8.70 -0.93
C PRO A 108 -13.38 -10.05 -1.48
N LEU A 109 -14.65 -10.41 -1.24
CA LEU A 109 -15.18 -11.71 -1.66
C LEU A 109 -15.14 -11.88 -3.19
N GLU A 110 -15.33 -10.79 -3.92
CA GLU A 110 -15.25 -10.73 -5.38
C GLU A 110 -13.88 -11.16 -5.92
N GLU A 111 -12.82 -10.89 -5.17
CA GLU A 111 -11.45 -11.25 -5.54
C GLU A 111 -11.09 -12.71 -5.22
N VAL A 112 -11.93 -13.40 -4.44
CA VAL A 112 -11.78 -14.83 -4.17
C VAL A 112 -12.40 -15.63 -5.32
N PRO A 113 -11.68 -16.58 -5.93
CA PRO A 113 -12.24 -17.47 -6.94
C PRO A 113 -13.51 -18.17 -6.42
N GLU A 114 -14.55 -18.25 -7.24
CA GLU A 114 -15.87 -18.78 -6.84
C GLU A 114 -15.78 -20.15 -6.16
N LYS A 115 -14.93 -21.04 -6.70
CA LYS A 115 -14.67 -22.39 -6.16
C LYS A 115 -14.12 -22.40 -4.73
N LEU A 116 -13.49 -21.30 -4.29
CA LEU A 116 -12.85 -21.16 -2.98
C LEU A 116 -13.67 -20.33 -1.98
N ARG A 117 -14.76 -19.68 -2.42
CA ARG A 117 -15.57 -18.80 -1.55
C ARG A 117 -16.23 -19.56 -0.40
N SER A 118 -16.70 -20.77 -0.66
CA SER A 118 -17.33 -21.65 0.35
C SER A 118 -16.32 -22.47 1.16
N LYS A 119 -15.04 -22.54 0.75
CA LYS A 119 -14.02 -23.33 1.43
C LYS A 119 -13.82 -22.82 2.86
N LYS A 120 -13.87 -23.72 3.84
CA LYS A 120 -13.47 -23.44 5.22
C LYS A 120 -11.95 -23.52 5.34
N GLY A 121 -11.35 -22.53 6.00
CA GLY A 121 -9.91 -22.50 6.25
C GLY A 121 -9.10 -22.19 5.00
N LEU A 122 -9.58 -21.28 4.15
CA LEU A 122 -8.87 -20.86 2.93
C LEU A 122 -7.48 -20.29 3.29
N GLU A 123 -6.41 -20.86 2.72
CA GLU A 123 -5.05 -20.39 2.95
C GLU A 123 -4.61 -19.32 1.94
N GLU A 124 -3.69 -18.45 2.36
CA GLU A 124 -3.17 -17.34 1.53
C GLU A 124 -2.42 -17.83 0.28
N THR A 125 -1.86 -19.04 0.32
CA THR A 125 -1.15 -19.71 -0.79
C THR A 125 -2.10 -20.22 -1.88
N GLU A 126 -3.38 -20.36 -1.57
CA GLU A 126 -4.42 -20.79 -2.53
C GLU A 126 -4.99 -19.60 -3.31
N LEU A 127 -4.70 -18.37 -2.88
CA LEU A 127 -5.10 -17.17 -3.59
C LEU A 127 -4.10 -16.79 -4.68
N LYS A 128 -4.64 -16.33 -5.81
CA LYS A 128 -3.85 -15.76 -6.90
C LYS A 128 -3.58 -14.30 -6.63
N TRP A 129 -2.43 -14.02 -6.02
CA TRP A 129 -1.94 -12.66 -5.85
C TRP A 129 -1.48 -12.10 -7.19
N GLN A 130 -2.21 -11.10 -7.69
CA GLN A 130 -1.85 -10.41 -8.91
C GLN A 130 -0.96 -9.21 -8.56
N SER A 131 0.15 -9.09 -9.26
CA SER A 131 0.84 -7.81 -9.36
C SER A 131 -0.10 -6.81 -10.03
N GLN A 132 -0.10 -5.56 -9.55
CA GLN A 132 -0.94 -4.51 -10.11
C GLN A 132 -0.79 -4.47 -11.64
N LYS A 133 -1.88 -4.70 -12.38
CA LYS A 133 -1.87 -4.55 -13.84
C LYS A 133 -1.64 -3.09 -14.17
N LEU A 134 -0.41 -2.82 -14.54
CA LEU A 134 0.10 -1.51 -14.90
C LEU A 134 -0.35 -1.18 -16.34
N ALA A 135 -1.46 -0.46 -16.48
CA ALA A 135 -1.85 0.09 -17.77
C ALA A 135 -0.77 1.07 -18.27
N ALA A 136 -0.44 1.03 -19.56
CA ALA A 136 0.42 2.05 -20.14
C ALA A 136 -0.26 3.43 -19.98
N PRO A 137 0.50 4.49 -19.66
CA PRO A 137 -0.08 5.81 -19.53
C PRO A 137 -0.62 6.26 -20.89
N LYS A 138 -1.78 6.95 -20.89
CA LYS A 138 -2.36 7.50 -22.10
C LYS A 138 -1.45 8.62 -22.62
N VAL A 139 -1.03 8.49 -23.86
CA VAL A 139 -0.15 9.48 -24.49
C VAL A 139 -1.00 10.52 -25.20
N ALA A 140 -0.94 11.77 -24.75
CA ALA A 140 -1.60 12.91 -25.38
C ALA A 140 -0.55 13.86 -25.99
N ALA A 141 -0.94 14.59 -27.04
CA ALA A 141 -0.03 15.52 -27.73
C ALA A 141 0.39 16.67 -26.79
N GLU A 142 -0.50 17.09 -25.89
CA GLU A 142 -0.29 18.13 -24.89
C GLU A 142 0.73 17.67 -23.84
N THR A 143 0.61 16.43 -23.35
CA THR A 143 1.54 15.87 -22.37
C THR A 143 2.93 15.62 -22.96
N GLN A 144 3.01 15.28 -24.26
CA GLN A 144 4.29 15.17 -24.96
C GLN A 144 5.00 16.51 -25.13
N LYS A 145 4.28 17.58 -25.49
CA LYS A 145 4.86 18.93 -25.62
C LYS A 145 5.43 19.46 -24.30
N GLY A 146 4.77 19.17 -23.18
CA GLY A 146 5.22 19.58 -21.85
C GLY A 146 6.34 18.72 -21.25
N PHE A 147 6.54 17.50 -21.77
CA PHE A 147 7.44 16.50 -21.17
C PHE A 147 8.91 16.94 -21.01
N PRO A 148 9.55 17.64 -21.98
CA PRO A 148 10.94 18.08 -21.82
C PRO A 148 11.15 19.00 -20.62
N LYS A 149 10.23 19.93 -20.37
CA LYS A 149 10.29 20.85 -19.21
C LYS A 149 10.17 20.09 -17.89
N ILE A 150 9.32 19.06 -17.86
CA ILE A 150 9.13 18.19 -16.70
C ILE A 150 10.39 17.36 -16.43
N LEU A 151 10.99 16.82 -17.48
CA LEU A 151 12.24 16.07 -17.37
C LEU A 151 13.38 16.95 -16.85
N GLU A 152 13.43 18.21 -17.26
CA GLU A 152 14.40 19.19 -16.77
C GLU A 152 14.18 19.51 -15.29
N ALA A 153 12.93 19.70 -14.85
CA ALA A 153 12.59 19.91 -13.44
C ALA A 153 13.05 18.73 -12.56
N VAL A 154 12.77 17.49 -13.00
CA VAL A 154 13.23 16.28 -12.31
C VAL A 154 14.76 16.19 -12.30
N ARG A 155 15.42 16.51 -13.42
CA ARG A 155 16.88 16.51 -13.51
C ARG A 155 17.51 17.53 -12.56
N LYS A 156 16.93 18.74 -12.46
CA LYS A 156 17.40 19.79 -11.55
C LYS A 156 17.28 19.34 -10.10
N PHE A 157 16.11 18.84 -9.70
CA PHE A 157 15.87 18.31 -8.35
C PHE A 157 16.85 17.19 -7.97
N VAL A 158 17.01 16.21 -8.85
CA VAL A 158 17.97 15.12 -8.66
C VAL A 158 19.41 15.63 -8.56
N GLY A 159 19.75 16.69 -9.30
CA GLY A 159 21.05 17.36 -9.24
C GLY A 159 21.34 18.09 -7.93
N GLU A 160 20.33 18.33 -7.09
CA GLU A 160 20.50 18.94 -5.76
C GLU A 160 20.87 17.90 -4.69
N ILE A 161 20.53 16.63 -4.89
CA ILE A 161 20.79 15.53 -3.94
C ILE A 161 22.28 15.47 -3.54
N PRO A 162 23.26 15.53 -4.47
CA PRO A 162 24.67 15.51 -4.10
C PRO A 162 25.13 16.68 -3.21
N ARG A 163 24.35 17.77 -3.14
CA ARG A 163 24.67 18.98 -2.34
C ARG A 163 24.07 18.92 -0.92
N SER A 164 23.26 17.91 -0.63
CA SER A 164 22.56 17.70 0.63
C SER A 164 23.08 16.45 1.34
N PRO A 165 23.90 16.59 2.40
CA PRO A 165 24.34 15.45 3.22
C PRO A 165 23.18 14.68 3.86
N ARG A 166 22.03 15.33 4.12
CA ARG A 166 20.82 14.63 4.60
C ARG A 166 20.21 13.75 3.52
N ALA A 167 20.05 14.28 2.29
CA ALA A 167 19.48 13.52 1.19
C ALA A 167 20.38 12.33 0.78
N GLN A 168 21.70 12.49 0.83
CA GLN A 168 22.64 11.39 0.64
C GLN A 168 22.46 10.29 1.69
N ARG A 169 22.30 10.68 2.97
CA ARG A 169 22.06 9.73 4.07
C ARG A 169 20.77 8.95 3.91
N ASP A 170 19.70 9.57 3.40
CA ASP A 170 18.44 8.88 3.11
C ASP A 170 18.60 7.78 2.05
N LEU A 171 19.57 7.94 1.13
CA LEU A 171 19.89 7.00 0.05
C LEU A 171 21.03 6.03 0.39
N THR A 172 21.53 6.01 1.62
CA THR A 172 22.59 5.08 2.04
C THR A 172 22.19 3.63 1.84
N ASN A 173 23.12 2.84 1.29
CA ASN A 173 22.99 1.40 1.02
C ASN A 173 21.75 1.02 0.21
N TRP A 174 21.27 1.92 -0.64
CA TRP A 174 20.06 1.72 -1.42
C TRP A 174 20.31 1.92 -2.91
N ASP A 175 20.55 0.81 -3.60
CA ASP A 175 20.78 0.78 -5.04
C ASP A 175 19.56 0.20 -5.75
N ARG A 176 19.03 0.94 -6.74
CA ARG A 176 17.83 0.55 -7.50
C ARG A 176 17.85 1.14 -8.91
N LYS A 177 17.36 0.37 -9.88
CA LYS A 177 17.08 0.78 -11.26
C LYS A 177 15.58 0.99 -11.42
N ILE A 178 15.18 2.20 -11.76
CA ILE A 178 13.77 2.58 -11.79
C ILE A 178 13.42 3.06 -13.19
N LEU A 179 12.43 2.43 -13.80
CA LEU A 179 11.87 2.87 -15.08
C LEU A 179 10.64 3.75 -14.82
N VAL A 180 10.66 4.98 -15.29
CA VAL A 180 9.52 5.89 -15.20
C VAL A 180 8.85 5.98 -16.57
N LYS A 181 7.56 5.62 -16.61
CA LYS A 181 6.71 5.72 -17.80
C LYS A 181 5.66 6.78 -17.56
N THR A 182 5.57 7.74 -18.47
CA THR A 182 4.59 8.83 -18.38
C THR A 182 3.76 8.98 -19.65
N GLY A 183 2.65 9.71 -19.60
CA GLY A 183 1.88 10.08 -20.80
C GLY A 183 2.65 10.96 -21.78
N GLY A 184 3.79 11.54 -21.39
CA GLY A 184 4.64 12.36 -22.27
C GLY A 184 5.89 11.65 -22.80
N GLY A 185 6.30 10.54 -22.18
CA GLY A 185 7.55 9.86 -22.50
C GLY A 185 8.05 8.95 -21.38
N LYS A 186 9.22 8.33 -21.60
CA LYS A 186 9.84 7.38 -20.66
C LYS A 186 11.27 7.80 -20.35
N PHE A 187 11.73 7.51 -19.15
CA PHE A 187 13.13 7.69 -18.76
C PHE A 187 13.51 6.71 -17.65
N GLY A 188 14.80 6.50 -17.47
CA GLY A 188 15.34 5.71 -16.38
C GLY A 188 15.93 6.57 -15.27
N MET A 189 15.86 6.07 -14.04
CA MET A 189 16.58 6.58 -12.88
C MET A 189 17.43 5.46 -12.30
N VAL A 190 18.71 5.72 -12.07
CA VAL A 190 19.63 4.79 -11.41
C VAL A 190 20.02 5.39 -10.07
N LEU A 191 19.59 4.73 -9.00
CA LEU A 191 20.05 4.99 -7.64
C LEU A 191 21.31 4.16 -7.43
N ALA A 192 22.43 4.84 -7.23
CA ALA A 192 23.68 4.21 -6.89
C ALA A 192 24.56 5.19 -6.12
N LYS A 193 25.32 4.69 -5.13
CA LYS A 193 26.31 5.49 -4.40
C LYS A 193 25.71 6.79 -3.82
N GLN A 194 24.52 6.70 -3.22
CA GLN A 194 23.81 7.82 -2.59
C GLN A 194 23.44 8.97 -3.54
N LYS A 195 23.38 8.69 -4.85
CA LYS A 195 23.01 9.64 -5.90
C LYS A 195 21.96 9.02 -6.80
N ILE A 196 21.23 9.89 -7.50
CA ILE A 196 20.30 9.49 -8.55
C ILE A 196 20.86 10.01 -9.88
N LYS A 197 20.94 9.15 -10.88
CA LYS A 197 21.30 9.53 -12.25
C LYS A 197 20.13 9.26 -13.19
N MET A 198 19.79 10.26 -13.99
CA MET A 198 18.81 10.11 -15.07
C MET A 198 19.50 9.48 -16.28
N VAL A 199 18.88 8.45 -16.86
CA VAL A 199 19.37 7.71 -18.03
C VAL A 199 18.25 7.53 -19.05
N LYS A 200 18.57 7.17 -20.29
CA LYS A 200 17.54 6.76 -21.25
C LYS A 200 16.92 5.43 -20.80
N ASP A 201 15.65 5.22 -21.12
CA ASP A 201 14.95 3.97 -20.78
C ASP A 201 15.61 2.74 -21.42
N THR A 202 16.18 2.88 -22.62
CA THR A 202 16.94 1.83 -23.32
C THR A 202 18.20 1.36 -22.58
N GLU A 203 18.73 2.17 -21.67
CA GLU A 203 19.91 1.81 -20.86
C GLU A 203 19.52 0.89 -19.68
N LEU A 204 18.22 0.75 -19.36
CA LEU A 204 17.71 -0.10 -18.29
C LEU A 204 17.35 -1.49 -18.81
N LYS A 205 18.31 -2.41 -18.84
CA LYS A 205 18.07 -3.80 -19.27
C LYS A 205 17.13 -4.59 -18.34
N LYS A 206 17.06 -4.24 -17.05
CA LYS A 206 16.16 -4.83 -16.04
C LYS A 206 15.87 -3.78 -14.95
N PRO A 207 14.70 -3.12 -14.94
CA PRO A 207 14.32 -2.25 -13.85
C PRO A 207 13.87 -3.06 -12.64
N ASP A 208 14.32 -2.68 -11.46
CA ASP A 208 13.86 -3.22 -10.18
C ASP A 208 12.44 -2.72 -9.86
N LEU A 209 12.15 -1.47 -10.24
CA LEU A 209 10.86 -0.82 -10.06
C LEU A 209 10.42 -0.09 -11.33
N THR A 210 9.16 -0.21 -11.71
CA THR A 210 8.54 0.64 -12.74
C THR A 210 7.50 1.54 -12.09
N LEU A 211 7.64 2.84 -12.33
CA LEU A 211 6.65 3.87 -11.98
C LEU A 211 5.86 4.22 -13.24
N ILE A 212 4.54 4.14 -13.16
CA ILE A 212 3.63 4.64 -14.18
C ILE A 212 2.95 5.89 -13.65
N VAL A 213 3.09 6.98 -14.39
CA VAL A 213 2.53 8.29 -14.06
C VAL A 213 1.71 8.76 -15.24
N GLU A 214 0.38 8.75 -15.14
CA GLU A 214 -0.48 9.09 -16.29
C GLU A 214 -0.25 10.55 -16.73
N ASP A 215 -0.43 11.48 -15.80
CA ASP A 215 -0.11 12.89 -16.00
C ASP A 215 1.32 13.21 -15.49
N PRO A 216 2.27 13.54 -16.39
CA PRO A 216 3.65 13.82 -16.00
C PRO A 216 3.79 15.03 -15.05
N ALA A 217 2.80 15.92 -14.94
CA ALA A 217 2.82 17.04 -13.98
C ALA A 217 2.94 16.57 -12.52
N ASN A 218 2.50 15.34 -12.22
CA ASN A 218 2.68 14.74 -10.89
C ASN A 218 4.15 14.52 -10.51
N LEU A 219 5.06 14.37 -11.49
CA LEU A 219 6.50 14.34 -11.22
C LEU A 219 7.00 15.70 -10.74
N VAL A 220 6.50 16.80 -11.30
CA VAL A 220 6.85 18.17 -10.87
C VAL A 220 6.34 18.42 -9.45
N LYS A 221 5.10 18.01 -9.17
CA LYS A 221 4.54 18.07 -7.81
C LYS A 221 5.44 17.36 -6.80
N TRP A 222 5.93 16.16 -7.13
CA TRP A 222 6.89 15.46 -6.28
C TRP A 222 8.19 16.24 -6.08
N THR A 223 8.76 16.83 -7.13
CA THR A 223 9.97 17.67 -6.99
C THR A 223 9.75 18.90 -6.10
N ASN A 224 8.50 19.34 -5.94
CA ASN A 224 8.09 20.45 -5.08
C ASN A 224 7.64 20.00 -3.67
N GLY A 225 7.74 18.71 -3.36
CA GLY A 225 7.50 18.18 -2.02
C GLY A 225 6.18 17.44 -1.83
N ASP A 226 5.37 17.25 -2.87
CA ASP A 226 4.21 16.37 -2.77
C ASP A 226 4.64 14.91 -2.61
N SER A 227 3.85 14.15 -1.85
CA SER A 227 4.13 12.74 -1.55
C SER A 227 3.75 11.81 -2.69
N LEU A 228 4.73 11.07 -3.23
CA LEU A 228 4.50 9.96 -4.17
C LEU A 228 3.64 8.87 -3.54
N VAL A 229 3.78 8.61 -2.22
CA VAL A 229 2.92 7.66 -1.51
C VAL A 229 1.45 8.06 -1.63
N ASN A 230 1.15 9.35 -1.43
CA ASN A 230 -0.23 9.83 -1.56
C ASN A 230 -0.70 9.76 -3.01
N MET A 231 0.15 10.08 -3.99
CA MET A 231 -0.20 9.95 -5.41
C MET A 231 -0.48 8.50 -5.81
N ILE A 232 0.27 7.53 -5.28
CA ILE A 232 0.02 6.10 -5.48
C ILE A 232 -1.33 5.69 -4.87
N ARG A 233 -1.58 6.14 -3.63
CA ARG A 233 -2.83 5.88 -2.92
C ARG A 233 -4.05 6.43 -3.67
N MET A 234 -3.95 7.64 -4.22
CA MET A 234 -5.00 8.28 -5.00
C MET A 234 -5.13 7.70 -6.41
N GLY A 235 -4.20 6.86 -6.84
CA GLY A 235 -4.21 6.22 -8.15
C GLY A 235 -3.60 7.05 -9.29
N PHE A 236 -2.99 8.21 -9.00
CA PHE A 236 -2.28 9.02 -9.99
C PHE A 236 -0.96 8.40 -10.44
N ILE A 237 -0.36 7.58 -9.56
CA ILE A 237 0.86 6.81 -9.84
C ILE A 237 0.58 5.33 -9.57
N ALA A 238 1.15 4.46 -10.39
CA ALA A 238 1.12 3.02 -10.19
C ALA A 238 2.55 2.46 -10.17
N ILE A 239 2.77 1.38 -9.40
CA ILE A 239 4.09 0.79 -9.22
C ILE A 239 4.08 -0.70 -9.57
N SER A 240 5.19 -1.22 -10.11
CA SER A 240 5.25 -2.63 -10.54
C SER A 240 5.36 -3.62 -9.40
N ASN A 241 5.89 -3.19 -8.25
CA ASN A 241 6.11 -4.02 -7.09
C ASN A 241 5.83 -3.25 -5.80
N LEU A 242 4.94 -3.78 -4.96
CA LEU A 242 4.63 -3.23 -3.64
C LEU A 242 5.76 -3.43 -2.63
N GLN A 243 6.61 -4.44 -2.83
CA GLN A 243 7.71 -4.72 -1.90
C GLN A 243 8.80 -3.65 -1.94
N ASP A 244 8.88 -2.86 -3.02
CA ASP A 244 9.81 -1.74 -3.17
C ASP A 244 9.22 -0.39 -2.72
N MET A 245 8.16 -0.37 -1.91
CA MET A 245 7.63 0.84 -1.28
C MET A 245 8.68 1.61 -0.47
N GLU A 246 9.72 0.93 0.03
CA GLU A 246 10.85 1.59 0.68
C GLU A 246 11.55 2.61 -0.25
N THR A 247 11.64 2.32 -1.54
CA THR A 247 12.18 3.26 -2.53
C THR A 247 11.31 4.53 -2.63
N ILE A 248 9.98 4.36 -2.63
CA ILE A 248 9.03 5.48 -2.61
C ILE A 248 9.18 6.31 -1.33
N PHE A 249 9.32 5.64 -0.18
CA PHE A 249 9.52 6.33 1.10
C PHE A 249 10.82 7.13 1.14
N LYS A 250 11.90 6.60 0.56
CA LYS A 250 13.16 7.33 0.42
C LYS A 250 12.98 8.55 -0.48
N PHE A 251 12.27 8.42 -1.61
CA PHE A 251 11.97 9.55 -2.51
C PHE A 251 11.16 10.67 -1.86
N ASP A 252 10.15 10.35 -1.05
CA ASP A 252 9.35 11.35 -0.35
C ASP A 252 10.16 12.12 0.71
N ARG A 253 11.24 11.53 1.25
CA ARG A 253 12.13 12.20 2.20
C ARG A 253 13.08 13.21 1.56
N LEU A 254 13.47 12.99 0.29
CA LEU A 254 14.51 13.77 -0.39
C LEU A 254 14.22 15.28 -0.38
N HIS A 255 13.01 15.68 -0.75
CA HIS A 255 12.64 17.09 -0.80
C HIS A 255 12.78 17.78 0.57
N ARG A 256 12.30 17.11 1.64
CA ARG A 256 12.43 17.63 3.00
C ARG A 256 13.89 17.74 3.45
N SER A 257 14.72 16.75 3.11
CA SER A 257 16.14 16.73 3.45
C SER A 257 16.91 17.83 2.73
N ILE A 258 16.66 18.04 1.43
CA ILE A 258 17.26 19.13 0.64
C ILE A 258 16.85 20.49 1.21
N ARG A 259 15.54 20.70 1.46
CA ARG A 259 15.02 21.96 2.00
C ARG A 259 15.66 22.32 3.35
N ARG A 260 15.77 21.34 4.26
CA ARG A 260 16.39 21.55 5.58
C ARG A 260 17.87 21.92 5.49
N ASP A 261 18.62 21.28 4.58
CA ASP A 261 20.02 21.65 4.36
C ASP A 261 20.15 23.05 3.75
N ALA A 262 19.22 23.47 2.89
CA ALA A 262 19.19 24.82 2.33
C ALA A 262 18.85 25.89 3.39
N GLU A 263 17.85 25.64 4.24
CA GLU A 263 17.47 26.52 5.36
C GLU A 263 18.63 26.70 6.36
N GLU A 264 19.39 25.63 6.63
CA GLU A 264 20.54 25.68 7.55
C GLU A 264 21.74 26.41 6.94
N LYS A 265 21.97 26.27 5.64
CA LYS A 265 23.01 27.02 4.92
C LYS A 265 22.69 28.51 4.80
N GLY A 266 21.43 28.88 4.65
CA GLY A 266 20.99 30.29 4.59
C GLY A 266 20.94 31.00 5.95
N LYS A 267 21.09 30.26 7.06
CA LYS A 267 21.24 30.81 8.41
C LYS A 267 22.70 31.04 8.83
N LYS A 268 23.66 30.61 8.02
CA LYS A 268 25.10 30.85 8.19
C LYS A 268 25.55 31.93 7.23
#